data_AF-A0AAD1C870-F1
#
_entry.id   AF-A0AAD1C870-F1
#
_cell.length_a   1.000
_cell.length_b   1.000
_cell.length_c   1.000
_cell.angle_alpha   90.00
_cell.angle_beta   90.00
_cell.angle_gamma   90.00
#
_symmetry.space_group_name_H-M   'P 1'
#
loop_
_entity.id
_entity.type
_entity.pdbx_description
1 polymer ?
#
loop_
_entity_poly.entity_id
_entity_poly.type
_entity_poly.pdbx_seq_one_letter_code
_entity_poly.pdbx_strand_id
1 'polypeptide(L)'
;MVRKSVEEIKLELIRRIERSFGDRASEVTICEFVDVPNHYILRLVFRAYDYYWVQFNYDNDLCGFSIVLNDEFGASLESGMRSYMATSDWDNYLKEIMAEIELRIPDEFLKAKGWL
;
A
#
# COMPACT_ATOMS: atom_id res chain seq x y z
N MET A 1 4.87 20.06 -15.07
CA MET A 1 4.73 18.69 -14.56
C MET A 1 3.34 18.23 -14.96
N VAL A 2 3.21 17.19 -15.79
CA VAL A 2 1.89 16.67 -16.19
C VAL A 2 1.32 15.95 -14.95
N ARG A 3 0.13 16.36 -14.51
CA ARG A 3 -0.57 15.76 -13.37
C ARG A 3 -1.11 14.40 -13.81
N LYS A 4 -0.82 13.35 -13.03
CA LYS A 4 -1.45 12.02 -13.23
C LYS A 4 -2.91 12.05 -12.75
N SER A 5 -3.79 11.43 -13.51
CA SER A 5 -5.17 11.11 -13.10
C SER A 5 -5.17 10.08 -11.97
N VAL A 6 -6.27 9.98 -11.23
CA VAL A 6 -6.39 8.97 -10.16
C VAL A 6 -6.43 7.56 -10.74
N GLU A 7 -6.93 7.41 -11.97
CA GLU A 7 -6.87 6.15 -12.72
C GLU A 7 -5.44 5.71 -13.00
N GLU A 8 -4.56 6.62 -13.44
CA GLU A 8 -3.15 6.32 -13.68
C GLU A 8 -2.43 5.93 -12.38
N ILE A 9 -2.71 6.65 -11.28
CA ILE A 9 -2.17 6.35 -9.95
C ILE A 9 -2.60 4.96 -9.49
N LYS A 10 -3.87 4.61 -9.67
CA LYS A 10 -4.43 3.29 -9.33
C LYS A 10 -3.69 2.17 -10.08
N LEU A 11 -3.61 2.28 -11.41
CA LEU A 11 -2.96 1.25 -12.24
C LEU A 11 -1.46 1.14 -11.98
N GLU A 12 -0.78 2.26 -11.72
CA GLU A 12 0.62 2.26 -11.35
C GLU A 12 0.86 1.62 -9.98
N LEU A 13 0.02 1.92 -9.00
CA LEU A 13 0.14 1.37 -7.66
C LEU A 13 -0.13 -0.13 -7.60
N ILE A 14 -1.17 -0.62 -8.28
CA ILE A 14 -1.45 -2.06 -8.37
C ILE A 14 -0.24 -2.80 -8.94
N ARG A 15 0.31 -2.32 -10.07
CA ARG A 15 1.50 -2.92 -10.69
C ARG A 15 2.72 -2.91 -9.77
N ARG A 16 2.89 -1.85 -8.97
CA ARG A 16 4.00 -1.77 -8.00
C ARG A 16 3.81 -2.76 -6.86
N ILE A 17 2.60 -2.90 -6.33
CA ILE A 17 2.28 -3.89 -5.29
C ILE A 17 2.52 -5.30 -5.82
N GLU A 18 1.96 -5.64 -6.99
CA GLU A 18 2.17 -6.95 -7.63
C GLU A 18 3.65 -7.25 -7.87
N ARG A 19 4.43 -6.26 -8.35
CA ARG A 19 5.86 -6.43 -8.60
C ARG A 19 6.66 -6.63 -7.31
N SER A 20 6.39 -5.83 -6.27
CA SER A 20 7.20 -5.82 -5.05
C SER A 20 6.82 -6.94 -4.08
N PHE A 21 5.53 -7.17 -3.87
CA PHE A 21 5.04 -8.19 -2.96
C PHE A 21 5.00 -9.58 -3.62
N GLY A 22 4.79 -9.64 -4.94
CA GLY A 22 4.67 -10.92 -5.65
C GLY A 22 3.54 -11.76 -5.08
N ASP A 23 3.85 -13.00 -4.71
CA ASP A 23 2.94 -13.95 -4.09
C ASP A 23 2.52 -13.58 -2.65
N ARG A 24 3.12 -12.55 -2.05
CA ARG A 24 2.77 -12.04 -0.71
C ARG A 24 1.63 -11.04 -0.72
N ALA A 25 1.07 -10.69 -1.89
CA ALA A 25 -0.09 -9.82 -1.99
C ALA A 25 -1.23 -10.50 -2.75
N SER A 26 -2.43 -10.41 -2.21
CA SER A 26 -3.65 -10.95 -2.81
C SER A 26 -4.86 -10.05 -2.52
N GLU A 27 -6.01 -10.36 -3.13
CA GLU A 27 -7.30 -9.75 -2.78
C GLU A 27 -7.33 -8.21 -2.85
N VAL A 28 -6.68 -7.63 -3.87
CA VAL A 28 -6.67 -6.19 -4.09
C VAL A 28 -8.08 -5.68 -4.38
N THR A 29 -8.56 -4.72 -3.59
CA THR A 29 -9.89 -4.13 -3.70
C THR A 29 -9.81 -2.61 -3.64
N ILE A 30 -10.57 -1.94 -4.51
CA ILE A 30 -10.71 -0.47 -4.49
C ILE A 30 -11.87 -0.11 -3.56
N CYS A 31 -11.60 0.68 -2.54
CA CYS A 31 -12.59 1.14 -1.56
C CYS A 31 -13.15 2.52 -1.90
N GLU A 32 -12.29 3.41 -2.43
CA GLU A 32 -12.66 4.79 -2.73
C GLU A 32 -11.90 5.28 -3.96
N PHE A 33 -12.60 5.97 -4.85
CA PHE A 33 -12.05 6.52 -6.08
C PHE A 33 -12.76 7.81 -6.43
N VAL A 34 -12.07 8.94 -6.27
CA VAL A 34 -12.60 10.28 -6.54
C VAL A 34 -11.59 11.03 -7.41
N ASP A 35 -12.00 11.49 -8.59
CA ASP A 35 -11.17 12.26 -9.52
C ASP A 35 -11.92 13.52 -9.97
N VAL A 36 -11.97 14.53 -9.09
CA VAL A 36 -12.63 15.82 -9.35
C VAL A 36 -11.73 16.98 -8.93
N PRO A 37 -11.93 18.21 -9.45
CA PRO A 37 -11.10 19.36 -9.10
C PRO A 37 -10.95 19.56 -7.58
N ASN A 38 -9.70 19.67 -7.13
CA ASN A 38 -9.27 19.82 -5.73
C ASN A 38 -9.63 18.66 -4.77
N HIS A 39 -10.20 17.56 -5.26
CA HIS A 39 -10.49 16.38 -4.46
C HIS A 39 -10.13 15.12 -5.25
N TYR A 40 -8.98 14.54 -4.92
CA TYR A 40 -8.43 13.40 -5.62
C TYR A 40 -8.08 12.34 -4.58
N ILE A 41 -8.92 11.32 -4.51
CA ILE A 41 -8.84 10.29 -3.46
C ILE A 41 -8.75 8.93 -4.12
N LEU A 42 -7.78 8.15 -3.66
CA LEU A 42 -7.73 6.71 -3.93
C LEU A 42 -7.52 6.00 -2.60
N ARG A 43 -8.42 5.07 -2.30
CA ARG A 43 -8.25 4.11 -1.21
C ARG A 43 -8.33 2.72 -1.79
N LEU A 44 -7.30 1.92 -1.54
CA LEU A 44 -7.33 0.49 -1.85
C LEU A 44 -6.91 -0.32 -0.65
N VAL A 45 -7.37 -1.56 -0.59
CA VAL A 45 -6.96 -2.55 0.40
C VAL A 45 -6.45 -3.79 -0.31
N PHE A 46 -5.52 -4.51 0.30
CA PHE A 46 -5.06 -5.80 -0.17
C PHE A 46 -4.64 -6.68 1.02
N ARG A 47 -4.67 -7.99 0.81
CA ARG A 47 -4.19 -8.97 1.78
C ARG A 47 -2.68 -9.11 1.63
N ALA A 48 -1.92 -8.81 2.67
CA ALA A 48 -0.48 -8.93 2.72
C ALA A 48 -0.06 -10.14 3.56
N TYR A 49 0.82 -10.97 3.00
CA TYR A 49 1.39 -12.20 3.58
C TYR A 49 0.31 -13.16 4.10
N ASP A 50 -0.86 -13.23 3.46
CA ASP A 50 -2.04 -13.96 3.97
C ASP A 50 -2.40 -13.65 5.43
N TYR A 51 -1.92 -12.54 6.01
CA TYR A 51 -1.96 -12.29 7.45
C TYR A 51 -2.67 -10.98 7.79
N TYR A 52 -2.20 -9.87 7.22
CA TYR A 52 -2.76 -8.54 7.46
C TYR A 52 -3.58 -8.05 6.27
N TRP A 53 -4.63 -7.28 6.55
CA TRP A 53 -5.17 -6.36 5.57
C TRP A 53 -4.35 -5.08 5.62
N VAL A 54 -3.91 -4.61 4.46
CA VAL A 54 -3.14 -3.38 4.31
C VAL A 54 -3.94 -2.42 3.43
N GLN A 55 -4.11 -1.20 3.91
CA GLN A 55 -4.74 -0.11 3.18
C GLN A 55 -3.67 0.85 2.67
N PHE A 56 -3.81 1.24 1.41
CA PHE A 56 -3.16 2.42 0.89
C PHE A 56 -4.17 3.57 0.81
N ASN A 57 -3.75 4.74 1.24
CA ASN A 57 -4.49 5.99 1.10
C ASN A 57 -3.71 6.95 0.20
N TYR A 58 -4.42 7.63 -0.67
CA TYR A 58 -3.95 8.79 -1.42
C TYR A 58 -5.02 9.88 -1.35
N ASP A 59 -4.61 11.09 -0.98
CA ASP A 59 -5.43 12.30 -0.94
C ASP A 59 -4.59 13.49 -1.43
N ASN A 60 -4.94 14.03 -2.61
CA ASN A 60 -4.36 15.27 -3.13
C ASN A 60 -2.82 15.30 -3.18
N ASP A 61 -2.18 14.15 -3.42
CA ASP A 61 -0.73 13.90 -3.43
C ASP A 61 -0.15 13.32 -2.13
N LEU A 62 -0.80 13.49 -0.98
CA LEU A 62 -0.35 12.81 0.23
C LEU A 62 -0.76 11.34 0.18
N CYS A 63 0.16 10.43 0.48
CA CYS A 63 -0.12 9.01 0.49
C CYS A 63 0.53 8.28 1.65
N GLY A 64 -0.01 7.09 1.92
CA GLY A 64 0.50 6.24 2.97
C GLY A 64 -0.10 4.84 3.06
N PHE A 65 0.56 3.97 3.82
CA PHE A 65 0.17 2.59 4.09
C PHE A 65 -0.11 2.34 5.57
N SER A 66 -1.14 1.54 5.84
CA SER A 66 -1.51 1.15 7.20
C SER A 66 -2.07 -0.26 7.25
N ILE A 67 -1.85 -0.96 8.36
CA ILE A 67 -2.57 -2.18 8.71
C ILE A 67 -4.01 -1.80 9.08
N VAL A 68 -4.97 -2.60 8.60
CA VAL A 68 -6.39 -2.52 8.93
C VAL A 68 -6.76 -3.69 9.84
N LEU A 69 -7.53 -3.40 10.90
CA LEU A 69 -8.08 -4.39 11.82
C LEU A 69 -9.58 -4.15 11.93
N ASN A 70 -10.40 -5.14 11.52
CA ASN A 70 -11.88 -5.03 11.53
C ASN A 70 -12.40 -3.76 10.83
N ASP A 71 -11.88 -3.46 9.65
CA ASP A 71 -12.22 -2.27 8.85
C ASP A 71 -11.85 -0.92 9.50
N GLU A 72 -11.12 -0.94 10.62
CA GLU A 72 -10.59 0.24 11.29
C GLU A 72 -9.07 0.37 11.13
N PHE A 73 -8.55 1.59 11.32
CA PHE A 73 -7.11 1.83 11.36
C PHE A 73 -6.47 1.04 12.50
N GLY A 74 -5.55 0.14 12.16
CA GLY A 74 -4.77 -0.62 13.13
C GLY A 74 -3.46 0.06 13.47
N ALA A 75 -2.56 0.16 12.47
CA ALA A 75 -1.23 0.71 12.66
C ALA A 75 -0.69 1.34 11.38
N SER A 76 0.04 2.45 11.51
CA SER A 76 0.84 3.00 10.42
C SER A 76 1.99 2.05 10.06
N LEU A 77 2.26 1.89 8.77
CA LEU A 77 3.42 1.16 8.25
C LEU A 77 4.56 2.09 7.85
N GLU A 78 4.39 3.39 8.05
CA GLU A 78 5.41 4.40 7.78
C GLU A 78 5.57 5.37 8.96
N SER A 79 6.71 6.03 8.99
CA SER A 79 7.06 7.01 10.03
C SER A 79 6.48 8.41 9.80
N GLY A 80 5.91 8.69 8.62
CA GLY A 80 5.27 9.96 8.30
C GLY A 80 4.68 9.99 6.89
N MET A 81 3.75 10.91 6.66
CA MET A 81 3.08 11.07 5.35
C MET A 81 4.09 11.38 4.24
N ARG A 82 3.90 10.76 3.07
CA ARG A 82 4.72 10.97 1.88
C ARG A 82 3.94 11.66 0.77
N SER A 83 4.63 12.40 -0.09
CA SER A 83 4.07 12.85 -1.36
C SER A 83 4.24 11.76 -2.41
N TYR A 84 3.16 11.40 -3.10
CA TYR A 84 3.17 10.37 -4.14
C TYR A 84 4.01 10.81 -5.33
N MET A 85 3.80 12.05 -5.79
CA MET A 85 4.48 12.60 -6.97
C MET A 85 5.95 12.94 -6.69
N ALA A 86 6.30 13.31 -5.45
CA ALA A 86 7.69 13.56 -5.08
C ALA A 86 8.47 12.28 -4.75
N THR A 87 7.79 11.15 -4.54
CA THR A 87 8.46 9.86 -4.30
C THR A 87 9.02 9.32 -5.61
N SER A 88 10.33 9.37 -5.76
CA SER A 88 11.07 8.84 -6.91
C SER A 88 11.44 7.37 -6.76
N ASP A 89 11.83 6.94 -5.56
CA ASP A 89 12.25 5.57 -5.25
C ASP A 89 11.13 4.76 -4.58
N TRP A 90 10.16 4.36 -5.40
CA TRP A 90 9.04 3.53 -4.95
C TRP A 90 9.45 2.10 -4.59
N ASP A 91 10.52 1.58 -5.18
CA ASP A 91 10.99 0.24 -4.89
C ASP A 91 11.57 0.16 -3.47
N ASN A 92 12.38 1.16 -3.07
CA ASN A 92 12.84 1.23 -1.69
C ASN A 92 11.69 1.48 -0.70
N TYR A 93 10.76 2.38 -1.04
CA TYR A 93 9.61 2.65 -0.16
C TYR A 93 8.77 1.39 0.09
N LEU A 94 8.45 0.61 -0.95
CA LEU A 94 7.68 -0.63 -0.77
C LEU A 94 8.48 -1.70 0.00
N LYS A 95 9.81 -1.76 -0.15
CA LYS A 95 10.64 -2.64 0.69
C LYS A 95 10.59 -2.26 2.17
N GLU A 96 10.60 -0.96 2.49
CA GLU A 96 10.42 -0.48 3.88
C GLU A 96 9.06 -0.92 4.43
N ILE A 97 7.98 -0.76 3.64
CA ILE A 97 6.63 -1.20 4.02
C ILE A 97 6.57 -2.72 4.25
N MET A 98 7.18 -3.51 3.36
CA MET A 98 7.26 -4.96 3.49
C MET A 98 8.00 -5.38 4.76
N ALA A 99 9.16 -4.78 5.05
CA ALA A 99 9.93 -5.05 6.25
C ALA A 99 9.13 -4.72 7.53
N GLU A 100 8.39 -3.61 7.54
CA GLU A 100 7.51 -3.27 8.65
C GLU A 100 6.39 -4.31 8.84
N ILE A 101 5.78 -4.80 7.76
CA ILE A 101 4.77 -5.86 7.85
C ILE A 101 5.41 -7.14 8.41
N GLU A 102 6.57 -7.56 7.89
CA GLU A 102 7.28 -8.77 8.31
C GLU A 102 7.64 -8.74 9.79
N LEU A 103 8.09 -7.60 10.33
CA LEU A 103 8.39 -7.42 11.76
C LEU A 103 7.18 -7.66 12.68
N ARG A 104 5.97 -7.59 12.14
CA ARG A 104 4.72 -7.76 12.88
C ARG A 104 4.12 -9.16 12.70
N ILE A 105 4.67 -9.99 11.81
CA ILE A 105 4.23 -11.37 11.59
C ILE A 105 5.19 -12.32 12.31
N PRO A 106 4.70 -13.37 13.00
CA PRO A 106 5.58 -14.36 13.60
C PRO A 106 6.50 -15.03 12.58
N ASP A 107 7.81 -15.10 12.85
CA ASP A 107 8.82 -15.76 11.99
C ASP A 107 8.41 -17.18 11.57
N GLU A 108 7.81 -17.96 12.49
CA GLU A 108 7.37 -19.33 12.22
C GLU A 108 6.33 -19.39 11.10
N PHE A 109 5.44 -18.39 11.03
CA PHE A 109 4.44 -18.28 9.98
C PHE A 109 5.08 -17.96 8.63
N LEU A 110 6.01 -16.99 8.61
CA LEU A 110 6.74 -16.61 7.39
C LEU A 110 7.58 -17.77 6.86
N LYS A 111 8.29 -18.50 7.73
CA LYS A 111 9.08 -19.69 7.38
C LYS A 111 8.21 -20.81 6.82
N ALA A 112 7.03 -21.07 7.41
CA ALA A 112 6.11 -22.10 6.91
C ALA A 112 5.60 -21.82 5.49
N LYS A 113 5.56 -20.54 5.09
CA LYS A 113 5.19 -20.09 3.74
C LYS A 113 6.39 -19.95 2.79
N GLY A 114 7.62 -20.05 3.28
CA GLY A 114 8.84 -19.85 2.50
C GLY A 114 9.16 -18.38 2.19
N TRP A 115 8.67 -17.45 3.03
CA TRP A 115 8.87 -16.02 2.85
C TRP A 115 10.01 -15.43 3.68
N LEU A 116 10.58 -16.20 4.61
CA LEU A 116 11.72 -15.87 5.46
C LEU A 116 12.79 -16.97 5.40
#